data_AF-A0A8S3GYS5-F1
#
_entry.id   AF-A0A8S3GYS5-F1
#
_cell.length_a   1.000
_cell.length_b   1.000
_cell.length_c   1.000
_cell.angle_alpha   90.00
_cell.angle_beta   90.00
_cell.angle_gamma   90.00
#
_symmetry.space_group_name_H-M   'P 1'
#
loop_
_entity.id
_entity.type
_entity.pdbx_description
1 polymer ?
#
loop_
_entity_poly.entity_id
_entity_poly.type
_entity_poly.pdbx_seq_one_letter_code
_entity_poly.pdbx_strand_id
1 'polypeptide(L)'
;LDTTSTVTYADYMKRYDSKLLNALYLGESLTSLLPSILATVQGVGGEPICRENATYPEYSSPRFSVQVYFWIFVGIILLSFFAFLILEFSNVSKSHRIALLHDTTPQPTTYELSMRLEPKSVPVIVSSSMTKKGYHTLLFIGFSSSIILFGILPSIGTYAVLPYSQRAYYISSIILPISNPLSVLIGLFMRSILKFVSIFILFVFAVLASSYVIVVAFLSPCPPLHDTTGGAILVIGCYFLAYLIFYYVRLVIGNRIRQEYQRNSGLFWLGAASQMGSLVGAIPMYILVNISNLFKSRYPCQSYCIN
;
A
#
# COMPACT_ATOMS: atom_id res chain seq x y z
N LEU A 1 1.69 5.60 -4.52
CA LEU A 1 1.02 4.55 -5.30
C LEU A 1 0.83 5.12 -6.69
N ASP A 2 1.61 4.69 -7.69
CA ASP A 2 1.38 5.13 -9.08
C ASP A 2 0.22 4.35 -9.67
N THR A 3 -0.93 5.00 -9.77
CA THR A 3 -2.20 4.33 -10.03
C THR A 3 -2.33 3.80 -11.46
N THR A 4 -1.70 4.45 -12.43
CA THR A 4 -1.75 4.01 -13.84
C THR A 4 -0.81 2.83 -14.10
N SER A 5 0.39 2.87 -13.52
CA SER A 5 1.44 1.89 -13.79
C SER A 5 1.10 0.53 -13.17
N THR A 6 0.57 0.47 -11.96
CA THR A 6 0.23 -0.80 -11.29
C THR A 6 -0.80 -1.61 -12.10
N VAL A 7 -1.77 -0.96 -12.73
CA VAL A 7 -2.81 -1.66 -13.52
C VAL A 7 -2.23 -2.21 -14.82
N THR A 8 -1.42 -1.41 -15.53
CA THR A 8 -0.78 -1.85 -16.78
C THR A 8 0.27 -2.93 -16.53
N TYR A 9 1.06 -2.80 -15.45
CA TYR A 9 2.08 -3.79 -15.08
C TYR A 9 1.45 -5.10 -14.60
N ALA A 10 0.35 -5.06 -13.84
CA ALA A 10 -0.34 -6.27 -13.40
C ALA A 10 -0.91 -7.07 -14.59
N ASP A 11 -1.41 -6.40 -15.63
CA ASP A 11 -1.88 -7.07 -16.85
C ASP A 11 -0.71 -7.61 -17.70
N TYR A 12 0.36 -6.83 -17.86
CA TYR A 12 1.59 -7.24 -18.54
C TYR A 12 2.23 -8.48 -17.88
N MET A 13 2.25 -8.52 -16.54
CA MET A 13 2.84 -9.62 -15.76
C MET A 13 2.04 -10.92 -15.80
N LYS A 14 0.80 -10.94 -16.32
CA LYS A 14 0.06 -12.21 -16.55
C LYS A 14 0.77 -13.16 -17.51
N ARG A 15 1.70 -12.63 -18.32
CA ARG A 15 2.49 -13.39 -19.30
C ARG A 15 3.77 -14.00 -18.72
N TYR A 16 4.03 -13.83 -17.42
CA TYR A 16 5.25 -14.26 -16.75
C TYR A 16 4.96 -15.15 -15.53
N ASP A 17 5.95 -15.94 -15.09
CA ASP A 17 5.82 -16.86 -13.96
C ASP A 17 5.43 -16.11 -12.67
N SER A 18 4.63 -16.79 -11.83
CA SER A 18 4.23 -16.41 -10.48
C SER A 18 5.33 -15.84 -9.59
N LYS A 19 6.58 -16.28 -9.76
CA LYS A 19 7.75 -15.77 -9.03
C LYS A 19 8.05 -14.30 -9.32
N LEU A 20 7.78 -13.83 -10.55
CA LEU A 20 7.99 -12.43 -10.97
C LEU A 20 6.96 -11.48 -10.36
N LEU A 21 5.74 -11.97 -10.07
CA LEU A 21 4.69 -11.16 -9.44
C LEU A 21 5.03 -10.78 -8.00
N ASN A 22 5.69 -11.67 -7.26
CA ASN A 22 6.16 -11.37 -5.90
C ASN A 22 7.25 -10.29 -5.90
N ALA A 23 8.11 -10.28 -6.93
CA ALA A 23 9.12 -9.23 -7.11
C ALA A 23 8.47 -7.87 -7.44
N LEU A 24 7.38 -7.86 -8.22
CA LEU A 24 6.60 -6.64 -8.50
C LEU A 24 5.99 -6.06 -7.21
N TYR A 25 5.31 -6.88 -6.40
CA TYR A 25 4.74 -6.40 -5.14
C TYR A 25 5.81 -5.90 -4.17
N LEU A 26 6.98 -6.55 -4.14
CA LEU A 26 8.12 -6.06 -3.37
C LEU A 26 8.59 -4.69 -3.86
N GLY A 27 8.68 -4.48 -5.18
CA GLY A 27 9.01 -3.19 -5.79
C GLY A 27 7.97 -2.10 -5.46
N GLU A 28 6.68 -2.44 -5.49
CA GLU A 28 5.59 -1.55 -5.07
C GLU A 28 5.75 -1.14 -3.60
N SER A 29 6.08 -2.08 -2.72
CA SER A 29 6.34 -1.79 -1.30
C SER A 29 7.60 -0.94 -1.08
N LEU A 30 8.65 -1.10 -1.88
CA LEU A 30 9.88 -0.31 -1.79
C LEU A 30 9.69 1.14 -2.25
N THR A 31 8.72 1.39 -3.14
CA THR A 31 8.44 2.73 -3.70
C THR A 31 8.07 3.74 -2.61
N SER A 32 7.34 3.30 -1.57
CA SER A 32 7.02 4.16 -0.43
C SER A 32 8.07 4.13 0.67
N LEU A 33 8.84 3.04 0.80
CA LEU A 33 9.84 2.88 1.85
C LEU A 33 11.12 3.67 1.57
N LEU A 34 11.60 3.70 0.32
CA LEU A 34 12.84 4.38 -0.05
C LEU A 34 12.79 5.89 0.26
N PRO A 35 11.73 6.65 -0.12
CA PRO A 35 11.57 8.04 0.28
C PRO A 35 11.63 8.24 1.81
N SER A 36 10.97 7.38 2.59
CA SER A 36 10.98 7.47 4.05
C SER A 36 12.36 7.23 4.65
N ILE A 37 13.13 6.27 4.12
CA ILE A 37 14.52 6.04 4.54
C ILE A 37 15.37 7.28 4.20
N LEU A 38 15.25 7.81 2.99
CA LEU A 38 16.00 9.00 2.57
C LEU A 38 15.65 10.22 3.42
N ALA A 39 14.37 10.44 3.73
CA ALA A 39 13.91 11.50 4.64
C ALA A 39 14.47 11.30 6.06
N THR A 40 14.57 10.05 6.52
CA THR A 40 15.18 9.71 7.81
C THR A 40 16.66 10.08 7.86
N VAL A 41 17.40 9.73 6.81
CA VAL A 41 18.82 10.06 6.66
C VAL A 41 19.02 11.58 6.54
N GLN A 42 18.08 12.29 5.91
CA GLN A 42 18.11 13.75 5.80
C GLN A 42 17.92 14.43 7.16
N GLY A 43 17.19 13.81 8.09
CA GLY A 43 17.09 14.28 9.48
C GLY A 43 16.17 15.48 9.68
N VAL A 44 15.11 15.60 8.88
CA VAL A 44 14.18 16.76 8.85
C VAL A 44 13.17 16.80 10.01
N GLY A 45 13.30 15.93 11.01
CA GLY A 45 12.28 15.65 12.03
C GLY A 45 12.45 16.33 13.39
N GLY A 46 13.22 17.41 13.49
CA GLY A 46 13.38 18.16 14.74
C GLY A 46 12.12 18.93 15.14
N GLU A 47 11.88 19.08 16.45
CA GLU A 47 10.85 20.02 16.92
C GLU A 47 11.28 21.46 16.57
N PRO A 48 10.39 22.28 16.00
CA PRO A 48 10.71 23.66 15.68
C PRO A 48 10.92 24.47 16.96
N ILE A 49 11.96 25.30 16.96
CA ILE A 49 12.24 26.23 18.05
C ILE A 49 11.52 27.53 17.73
N CYS A 50 10.69 28.01 18.66
CA CYS A 50 9.97 29.26 18.48
C CYS A 50 10.87 30.43 18.92
N ARG A 51 11.36 31.24 17.97
CA ARG A 51 12.21 32.42 18.24
C ARG A 51 11.40 33.71 18.09
N GLU A 52 11.82 34.77 18.79
CA GLU A 52 11.15 36.08 18.84
C GLU A 52 9.69 36.01 19.32
N ASN A 53 9.45 36.14 20.64
CA ASN A 53 8.10 36.14 21.25
C ASN A 53 7.17 34.98 20.86
N ALA A 54 7.75 33.84 20.47
CA ALA A 54 7.04 32.66 19.99
C ALA A 54 6.19 32.89 18.72
N THR A 55 6.53 33.83 17.84
CA THR A 55 5.77 34.04 16.59
C THR A 55 6.35 33.31 15.39
N TYR A 56 7.65 32.98 15.39
CA TYR A 56 8.32 32.39 14.22
C TYR A 56 8.90 30.99 14.53
N PRO A 57 8.46 29.93 13.82
CA PRO A 57 9.05 28.60 13.94
C PRO A 57 10.37 28.50 13.17
N GLU A 58 11.47 28.26 13.87
CA GLU A 58 12.76 27.91 13.29
C GLU A 58 12.89 26.38 13.21
N TYR A 59 12.87 25.84 11.99
CA TYR A 59 13.00 24.41 11.75
C TYR A 59 14.47 23.98 11.74
N SER A 60 14.75 22.77 12.23
CA SER A 60 16.09 22.20 12.17
C SER A 60 16.59 22.06 10.73
N SER A 61 17.84 22.44 10.48
CA SER A 61 18.44 22.34 9.14
C SER A 61 18.64 20.87 8.75
N PRO A 62 18.29 20.47 7.51
CA PRO A 62 18.52 19.11 7.04
C PRO A 62 20.02 18.84 6.87
N ARG A 63 20.44 17.59 7.06
CA ARG A 63 21.85 17.16 6.87
C ARG A 63 22.34 17.35 5.43
N PHE A 64 21.43 17.30 4.47
CA PHE A 64 21.71 17.59 3.06
C PHE A 64 20.53 18.32 2.42
N SER A 65 20.82 19.10 1.38
CA SER A 65 19.83 19.94 0.70
C SER A 65 18.70 19.11 0.07
N VAL A 66 17.51 19.69 0.04
CA VAL A 66 16.33 19.13 -0.65
C VAL A 66 16.60 18.86 -2.14
N GLN A 67 17.51 19.62 -2.77
CA GLN A 67 17.92 19.35 -4.15
C GLN A 67 18.61 17.99 -4.30
N VAL A 68 19.49 17.64 -3.36
CA VAL A 68 20.20 16.34 -3.36
C VAL A 68 19.20 15.20 -3.16
N TYR A 69 18.20 15.39 -2.29
CA TYR A 69 17.11 14.44 -2.11
C TYR A 69 16.41 14.11 -3.44
N PHE A 70 16.01 15.14 -4.21
CA PHE A 70 15.35 14.94 -5.49
C PHE A 70 16.27 14.30 -6.54
N TRP A 71 17.55 14.66 -6.58
CA TRP A 71 18.51 14.02 -7.49
C TRP A 71 18.72 12.53 -7.19
N ILE A 72 18.79 12.13 -5.91
CA ILE A 72 18.83 10.72 -5.53
C ILE A 72 17.57 10.00 -6.01
N PHE A 73 16.39 10.60 -5.81
CA PHE A 73 15.11 10.02 -6.23
C PHE A 73 15.03 9.86 -7.76
N VAL A 74 15.47 10.86 -8.53
CA VAL A 74 15.60 10.77 -10.00
C VAL A 74 16.54 9.64 -10.38
N GLY A 75 17.68 9.49 -9.70
CA GLY A 75 18.61 8.38 -9.94
C GLY A 75 17.97 7.00 -9.75
N ILE A 76 17.15 6.83 -8.70
CA ILE A 76 16.41 5.58 -8.45
C ILE A 76 15.39 5.32 -9.58
N ILE A 77 14.63 6.33 -10.00
CA ILE A 77 13.67 6.20 -11.10
C ILE A 77 14.37 5.82 -12.42
N LEU A 78 15.48 6.48 -12.74
CA LEU A 78 16.27 6.17 -13.93
C LEU A 78 16.84 4.75 -13.89
N LEU A 79 17.34 4.32 -12.73
CA LEU A 79 17.83 2.94 -12.55
C LEU A 79 16.70 1.92 -12.80
N SER A 80 15.51 2.16 -12.25
CA SER A 80 14.33 1.31 -12.52
C SER A 80 13.93 1.32 -13.99
N PHE A 81 14.01 2.47 -14.66
CA PHE A 81 13.74 2.59 -16.10
C PHE A 81 14.74 1.79 -16.93
N PHE A 82 16.05 1.93 -16.68
CA PHE A 82 17.07 1.17 -17.39
C PHE A 82 16.97 -0.34 -17.13
N ALA A 83 16.67 -0.75 -15.91
CA ALA A 83 16.41 -2.16 -15.58
C ALA A 83 15.22 -2.72 -16.37
N PHE A 84 14.15 -1.93 -16.53
CA PHE A 84 13.01 -2.30 -17.37
C PHE A 84 13.37 -2.41 -18.86
N LEU A 85 14.14 -1.47 -19.40
CA LEU A 85 14.60 -1.54 -20.79
C LEU A 85 15.45 -2.79 -21.04
N ILE A 86 16.36 -3.12 -20.13
CA ILE A 86 17.17 -4.34 -20.21
C ILE A 86 16.26 -5.57 -20.21
N LEU A 87 15.24 -5.60 -19.34
CA LEU A 87 14.30 -6.72 -19.31
C LEU A 87 13.53 -6.88 -20.63
N GLU A 88 12.98 -5.79 -21.19
CA GLU A 88 12.19 -5.82 -22.43
C GLU A 88 13.03 -6.14 -23.67
N PHE A 89 14.23 -5.58 -23.77
CA PHE A 89 15.10 -5.78 -24.93
C PHE A 89 15.99 -7.02 -24.83
N SER A 90 16.12 -7.64 -23.64
CA SER A 90 16.88 -8.90 -23.52
C SER A 90 16.13 -10.09 -24.13
N ASN A 91 16.90 -11.00 -24.74
CA ASN A 91 16.36 -12.26 -25.25
C ASN A 91 15.85 -13.20 -24.12
N VAL A 92 16.24 -12.96 -22.86
CA VAL A 92 15.81 -13.74 -21.69
C VAL A 92 14.30 -13.63 -21.48
N SER A 93 13.73 -12.43 -21.66
CA SER A 93 12.28 -12.22 -21.57
C SER A 93 11.51 -12.93 -22.69
N LYS A 94 12.10 -13.06 -23.89
CA LYS A 94 11.46 -13.78 -25.01
C LYS A 94 11.42 -15.29 -24.76
N SER A 95 12.49 -15.86 -24.22
CA SER A 95 12.53 -17.30 -23.84
C SER A 95 11.52 -17.66 -22.75
N HIS A 96 11.34 -16.82 -21.72
CA HIS A 96 10.35 -17.09 -20.66
C HIS A 96 8.90 -16.88 -21.11
N ARG A 97 8.65 -15.99 -22.09
CA ARG A 97 7.32 -15.83 -22.71
C ARG A 97 6.93 -17.03 -23.57
N ILE A 98 7.88 -17.67 -24.25
CA ILE A 98 7.63 -18.83 -25.13
C ILE A 98 7.44 -20.13 -24.32
N ALA A 99 8.19 -20.31 -23.23
CA ALA A 99 8.05 -21.49 -22.36
C ALA A 99 6.64 -21.62 -21.74
N LEU A 100 5.98 -20.51 -21.40
CA LEU A 100 4.61 -20.48 -20.88
C LEU A 100 3.54 -20.73 -21.96
N LEU A 101 3.79 -20.35 -23.22
CA LEU A 101 2.90 -20.66 -24.35
C LEU A 101 2.90 -22.15 -24.69
N HIS A 102 4.04 -22.83 -24.54
CA HIS A 102 4.17 -24.25 -24.82
C HIS A 102 3.50 -25.15 -23.76
N ASP A 103 3.27 -24.62 -22.54
CA ASP A 103 2.52 -25.31 -21.47
C ASP A 103 0.98 -25.25 -21.68
N THR A 104 0.52 -24.56 -22.74
CA THR A 104 -0.92 -24.36 -23.04
C THR A 104 -1.38 -25.02 -24.35
N THR A 105 -0.51 -25.71 -25.09
CA THR A 105 -0.89 -26.41 -26.34
C THR A 105 -0.96 -27.93 -26.15
N PRO A 106 -2.09 -28.60 -26.43
CA PRO A 106 -2.10 -30.05 -26.58
C PRO A 106 -1.41 -30.38 -27.91
N GLN A 107 -0.16 -30.85 -27.86
CA GLN A 107 0.50 -31.36 -29.07
C GLN A 107 0.11 -32.82 -29.33
N PRO A 108 -0.11 -33.19 -30.62
CA PRO A 108 -0.47 -34.54 -31.02
C PRO A 108 0.74 -35.49 -30.92
N THR A 109 0.45 -36.71 -30.51
CA THR A 109 1.35 -37.88 -30.41
C THR A 109 2.13 -38.18 -31.69
N THR A 110 3.43 -38.53 -31.57
CA THR A 110 4.12 -39.65 -32.27
C THR A 110 5.52 -39.89 -31.61
N TYR A 111 5.70 -41.09 -31.00
CA TYR A 111 6.89 -41.96 -30.70
C TYR A 111 8.33 -41.35 -30.72
N GLU A 112 9.31 -41.62 -29.81
CA GLU A 112 9.74 -42.85 -29.11
C GLU A 112 10.52 -42.60 -27.76
N LEU A 113 10.31 -43.53 -26.81
CA LEU A 113 11.21 -44.19 -25.83
C LEU A 113 12.34 -43.43 -25.06
N SER A 114 12.14 -43.20 -23.74
CA SER A 114 13.01 -43.76 -22.67
C SER A 114 12.58 -43.42 -21.22
N MET A 115 12.29 -44.47 -20.44
CA MET A 115 12.61 -44.73 -19.02
C MET A 115 12.13 -43.80 -17.87
N ARG A 116 11.10 -44.30 -17.16
CA ARG A 116 10.81 -44.26 -15.70
C ARG A 116 11.14 -43.00 -14.87
N LEU A 117 10.08 -42.35 -14.38
CA LEU A 117 9.65 -42.44 -12.97
C LEU A 117 8.17 -42.02 -12.91
N GLU A 118 7.26 -42.88 -12.48
CA GLU A 118 5.87 -42.48 -12.23
C GLU A 118 5.81 -41.52 -11.04
N PRO A 119 5.22 -40.31 -11.17
CA PRO A 119 4.53 -39.71 -10.05
C PRO A 119 3.06 -40.18 -10.14
N LYS A 120 2.62 -40.93 -9.12
CA LYS A 120 1.18 -41.15 -8.86
C LYS A 120 0.44 -39.82 -9.04
N SER A 121 -0.36 -39.72 -10.09
CA SER A 121 -1.27 -38.62 -10.32
C SER A 121 -2.36 -38.67 -9.24
N VAL A 122 -2.14 -37.96 -8.14
CA VAL A 122 -3.25 -37.55 -7.29
C VAL A 122 -4.08 -36.56 -8.13
N PRO A 123 -5.35 -36.83 -8.43
CA PRO A 123 -6.17 -35.89 -9.16
C PRO A 123 -6.46 -34.73 -8.20
N VAL A 124 -5.72 -33.62 -8.32
CA VAL A 124 -6.07 -32.38 -7.61
C VAL A 124 -7.26 -31.76 -8.32
N ILE A 125 -8.44 -32.29 -8.02
CA ILE A 125 -9.73 -31.65 -8.28
C ILE A 125 -9.78 -30.43 -7.35
N VAL A 126 -9.35 -29.25 -7.81
CA VAL A 126 -9.75 -27.99 -7.14
C VAL A 126 -11.07 -27.54 -7.76
N SER A 127 -12.17 -28.13 -7.30
CA SER A 127 -13.55 -27.76 -7.67
C SER A 127 -14.09 -26.54 -6.89
N SER A 128 -13.21 -25.71 -6.33
CA SER A 128 -13.61 -24.48 -5.62
C SER A 128 -13.62 -23.29 -6.57
N SER A 129 -14.52 -23.31 -7.57
CA SER A 129 -14.82 -22.13 -8.37
C SER A 129 -15.56 -21.13 -7.49
N MET A 130 -14.97 -19.96 -7.22
CA MET A 130 -15.60 -18.93 -6.40
C MET A 130 -16.95 -18.50 -6.99
N THR A 131 -18.00 -18.52 -6.17
CA THR A 131 -19.33 -18.03 -6.55
C THR A 131 -19.26 -16.58 -7.01
N LYS A 132 -20.00 -16.21 -8.06
CA LYS A 132 -20.10 -14.82 -8.55
C LYS A 132 -20.40 -13.81 -7.42
N LYS A 133 -21.28 -14.18 -6.49
CA LYS A 133 -21.59 -13.38 -5.29
C LYS A 133 -20.35 -13.12 -4.44
N GLY A 134 -19.57 -14.16 -4.12
CA GLY A 134 -18.32 -14.04 -3.35
C GLY A 134 -17.31 -13.14 -4.04
N TYR A 135 -17.16 -13.27 -5.36
CA TYR A 135 -16.28 -12.40 -6.14
C TYR A 135 -16.68 -10.92 -6.02
N HIS A 136 -17.96 -10.58 -6.23
CA HIS A 136 -18.45 -9.22 -6.08
C HIS A 136 -18.32 -8.69 -4.64
N THR A 137 -18.50 -9.55 -3.63
CA THR A 137 -18.26 -9.19 -2.22
C THR A 137 -16.79 -8.83 -1.97
N LEU A 138 -15.83 -9.62 -2.50
CA LEU A 138 -14.40 -9.29 -2.36
C LEU A 138 -14.04 -7.99 -3.09
N LEU A 139 -14.59 -7.77 -4.28
CA LEU A 139 -14.40 -6.51 -5.01
C LEU A 139 -14.92 -5.32 -4.21
N PHE A 140 -16.09 -5.45 -3.57
CA PHE A 140 -16.66 -4.40 -2.74
C PHE A 140 -15.80 -4.10 -1.49
N ILE A 141 -15.29 -5.14 -0.83
CA ILE A 141 -14.36 -4.97 0.30
C ILE A 141 -13.07 -4.29 -0.18
N GLY A 142 -12.52 -4.72 -1.33
CA GLY A 142 -11.32 -4.12 -1.92
C GLY A 142 -11.52 -2.65 -2.31
N PHE A 143 -12.65 -2.32 -2.93
CA PHE A 143 -13.07 -0.94 -3.24
C PHE A 143 -13.14 -0.08 -1.98
N SER A 144 -13.88 -0.54 -0.95
CA SER A 144 -14.04 0.17 0.32
C SER A 144 -12.72 0.35 1.07
N SER A 145 -11.87 -0.68 1.08
CA SER A 145 -10.53 -0.60 1.65
C SER A 145 -9.69 0.46 0.94
N SER A 146 -9.84 0.59 -0.38
CA SER A 146 -9.07 1.54 -1.19
C SER A 146 -9.53 3.00 -0.98
N ILE A 147 -10.83 3.23 -0.74
CA ILE A 147 -11.36 4.55 -0.34
C ILE A 147 -10.65 5.03 0.93
N ILE A 148 -10.58 4.17 1.94
CA ILE A 148 -10.03 4.54 3.25
C ILE A 148 -8.51 4.65 3.17
N LEU A 149 -7.83 3.61 2.67
CA LEU A 149 -6.38 3.49 2.69
C LEU A 149 -5.67 4.52 1.80
N PHE A 150 -6.20 4.81 0.61
CA PHE A 150 -5.55 5.69 -0.38
C PHE A 150 -6.22 7.05 -0.54
N GLY A 151 -7.46 7.20 -0.11
CA GLY A 151 -8.20 8.47 -0.18
C GLY A 151 -8.24 9.18 1.17
N ILE A 152 -8.99 8.62 2.11
CA ILE A 152 -9.32 9.29 3.38
C ILE A 152 -8.08 9.45 4.26
N LEU A 153 -7.45 8.33 4.61
CA LEU A 153 -6.37 8.31 5.60
C LEU A 153 -5.20 9.22 5.22
N PRO A 154 -4.64 9.21 3.99
CA PRO A 154 -3.55 10.11 3.63
C PRO A 154 -3.95 11.59 3.68
N SER A 155 -5.20 11.93 3.36
CA SER A 155 -5.68 13.32 3.32
C SER A 155 -5.76 13.98 4.69
N ILE A 156 -5.92 13.18 5.75
CA ILE A 156 -6.10 13.68 7.13
C ILE A 156 -4.86 13.52 8.02
N GLY A 157 -3.77 12.95 7.49
CA GLY A 157 -2.63 12.54 8.32
C GLY A 157 -1.98 13.69 9.08
N THR A 158 -1.94 14.89 8.49
CA THR A 158 -1.44 16.10 9.16
C THR A 158 -2.34 16.48 10.34
N TYR A 159 -3.65 16.53 10.14
CA TYR A 159 -4.63 16.90 11.17
C TYR A 159 -4.70 15.90 12.31
N ALA A 160 -4.49 14.61 12.03
CA ALA A 160 -4.51 13.56 13.04
C ALA A 160 -3.28 13.57 13.96
N VAL A 161 -2.09 13.84 13.43
CA VAL A 161 -0.83 13.60 14.16
C VAL A 161 -0.13 14.88 14.62
N LEU A 162 -0.20 15.99 13.87
CA LEU A 162 0.43 17.26 14.30
C LEU A 162 -0.07 17.77 15.67
N PRO A 163 -1.32 17.53 16.11
CA PRO A 163 -1.75 17.93 17.44
C PRO A 163 -0.97 17.30 18.60
N TYR A 164 -0.18 16.26 18.36
CA TYR A 164 0.62 15.62 19.40
C TYR A 164 2.08 16.06 19.41
N SER A 165 2.65 16.39 18.24
CA SER A 165 4.00 16.98 18.05
C SER A 165 4.42 16.95 16.59
N GLN A 166 5.36 17.80 16.19
CA GLN A 166 6.00 17.71 14.85
C GLN A 166 6.83 16.43 14.74
N ARG A 167 7.51 16.05 15.81
CA ARG A 167 8.26 14.79 15.90
C ARG A 167 7.36 13.57 15.75
N ALA A 168 6.16 13.57 16.33
CA ALA A 168 5.19 12.49 16.14
C ALA A 168 4.79 12.36 14.66
N TYR A 169 4.51 13.49 13.99
CA TYR A 169 4.18 13.50 12.56
C TYR A 169 5.33 12.97 11.69
N TYR A 170 6.57 13.37 12.00
CA TYR A 170 7.76 12.85 11.33
C TYR A 170 7.93 11.34 11.52
N ILE A 171 7.82 10.84 12.76
CA ILE A 171 7.89 9.39 13.05
C ILE A 171 6.79 8.64 12.31
N SER A 172 5.56 9.17 12.29
CA SER A 172 4.44 8.59 11.55
C SER A 172 4.75 8.45 10.05
N SER A 173 5.35 9.48 9.45
CA SER A 173 5.75 9.48 8.02
C SER A 173 6.83 8.44 7.68
N ILE A 174 7.56 7.93 8.67
CA ILE A 174 8.53 6.85 8.52
C ILE A 174 7.87 5.49 8.74
N ILE A 175 7.02 5.37 9.76
CA ILE A 175 6.43 4.10 10.20
C ILE A 175 5.30 3.62 9.27
N LEU A 176 4.41 4.51 8.81
CA LEU A 176 3.25 4.11 7.99
C LEU A 176 3.65 3.44 6.66
N PRO A 177 4.69 3.90 5.94
CA PRO A 177 5.13 3.22 4.71
C PRO A 177 5.70 1.81 4.93
N ILE A 178 6.18 1.49 6.14
CA ILE A 178 6.67 0.15 6.50
C ILE A 178 5.52 -0.87 6.56
N SER A 179 4.28 -0.44 6.79
CA SER A 179 3.11 -1.32 6.84
C SER A 179 2.91 -2.13 5.56
N ASN A 180 3.22 -1.55 4.39
CA ASN A 180 3.07 -2.22 3.10
C ASN A 180 3.99 -3.45 2.96
N PRO A 181 5.34 -3.32 2.99
CA PRO A 181 6.23 -4.49 2.91
C PRO A 181 6.01 -5.47 4.06
N LEU A 182 5.66 -4.99 5.26
CA LEU A 182 5.36 -5.86 6.39
C LEU A 182 4.12 -6.73 6.12
N SER A 183 3.08 -6.17 5.50
CA SER A 183 1.89 -6.95 5.13
C SER A 183 2.20 -8.08 4.14
N VAL A 184 3.09 -7.83 3.19
CA VAL A 184 3.56 -8.81 2.21
C VAL A 184 4.37 -9.90 2.92
N LEU A 185 5.28 -9.53 3.82
CA LEU A 185 6.07 -10.49 4.61
C LEU A 185 5.16 -11.40 5.46
N ILE A 186 4.15 -10.82 6.12
CA ILE A 186 3.16 -11.59 6.88
C ILE A 186 2.42 -12.56 5.95
N GLY A 187 2.00 -12.11 4.75
CA GLY A 187 1.35 -12.97 3.77
C GLY A 187 2.24 -14.10 3.23
N LEU A 188 3.56 -13.89 3.11
CA LEU A 188 4.51 -14.93 2.73
C LEU A 188 4.66 -16.01 3.80
N PHE A 189 4.61 -15.62 5.08
CA PHE A 189 4.66 -16.54 6.21
C PHE A 189 3.33 -17.29 6.38
N MET A 190 2.22 -16.57 6.27
CA MET A 190 0.85 -17.09 6.32
C MET A 190 0.43 -17.62 4.94
N ARG A 191 0.98 -18.76 4.52
CA ARG A 191 0.67 -19.41 3.22
C ARG A 191 -0.79 -19.88 3.05
N SER A 192 -1.66 -19.65 4.02
CA SER A 192 -3.03 -20.15 4.03
C SER A 192 -4.01 -19.16 3.40
N ILE A 193 -4.92 -19.68 2.57
CA ILE A 193 -6.04 -18.90 2.03
C ILE A 193 -7.01 -18.60 3.17
N LEU A 194 -7.14 -17.32 3.55
CA LEU A 194 -8.10 -16.93 4.58
C LEU A 194 -9.53 -17.15 4.10
N LYS A 195 -10.43 -17.52 5.02
CA LYS A 195 -11.87 -17.63 4.76
C LYS A 195 -12.49 -16.23 4.60
N PHE A 196 -13.61 -16.14 3.90
CA PHE A 196 -14.37 -14.88 3.71
C PHE A 196 -14.66 -14.17 5.03
N VAL A 197 -15.08 -14.92 6.06
CA VAL A 197 -15.37 -14.39 7.39
C VAL A 197 -14.13 -13.74 8.02
N SER A 198 -12.96 -14.35 7.90
CA SER A 198 -11.71 -13.79 8.42
C SER A 198 -11.31 -12.50 7.70
N ILE A 199 -11.47 -12.44 6.37
CA ILE A 199 -11.23 -11.22 5.58
C ILE A 199 -12.16 -10.10 6.04
N PHE A 200 -13.44 -10.41 6.24
CA PHE A 200 -14.43 -9.44 6.71
C PHE A 200 -14.13 -8.94 8.12
N ILE A 201 -13.77 -9.81 9.06
CA ILE A 201 -13.39 -9.42 10.44
C ILE A 201 -12.17 -8.48 10.41
N LEU A 202 -11.14 -8.82 9.64
CA LEU A 202 -9.95 -7.96 9.49
C LEU A 202 -10.33 -6.60 8.91
N PHE A 203 -11.18 -6.57 7.88
CA PHE A 203 -11.68 -5.33 7.29
C PHE A 203 -12.42 -4.46 8.32
N VAL A 204 -13.35 -5.03 9.10
CA VAL A 204 -14.09 -4.30 10.15
C VAL A 204 -13.13 -3.74 11.19
N PHE A 205 -12.14 -4.54 11.64
CA PHE A 205 -11.16 -4.07 12.61
C PHE A 205 -10.29 -2.92 12.06
N ALA A 206 -9.89 -2.98 10.79
CA ALA A 206 -9.19 -1.87 10.13
C ALA A 206 -10.04 -0.60 10.02
N VAL A 207 -11.34 -0.74 9.73
CA VAL A 207 -12.29 0.38 9.71
C VAL A 207 -12.45 1.01 11.11
N LEU A 208 -12.52 0.21 12.17
CA LEU A 208 -12.57 0.70 13.56
C LEU A 208 -11.29 1.45 13.96
N ALA A 209 -10.12 0.92 13.61
CA ALA A 209 -8.86 1.62 13.85
C ALA A 209 -8.80 2.95 13.05
N SER A 210 -9.34 2.97 11.84
CA SER A 210 -9.39 4.17 10.98
C SER A 210 -10.38 5.21 11.47
N SER A 211 -11.54 4.79 11.99
CA SER A 211 -12.53 5.73 12.51
C SER A 211 -12.00 6.52 13.70
N TYR A 212 -11.20 5.87 14.56
CA TYR A 212 -10.48 6.57 15.62
C TYR A 212 -9.56 7.68 15.07
N VAL A 213 -8.74 7.38 14.05
CA VAL A 213 -7.84 8.37 13.42
C VAL A 213 -8.64 9.52 12.78
N ILE A 214 -9.77 9.21 12.13
CA ILE A 214 -10.66 10.21 11.53
C ILE A 214 -11.26 11.12 12.60
N VAL A 215 -11.72 10.56 13.72
CA VAL A 215 -12.26 11.35 14.85
C VAL A 215 -11.19 12.26 15.44
N VAL A 216 -9.97 11.75 15.65
CA VAL A 216 -8.84 12.56 16.13
C VAL A 216 -8.53 13.71 15.17
N ALA A 217 -8.52 13.45 13.85
CA ALA A 217 -8.32 14.49 12.84
C ALA A 217 -9.45 15.54 12.87
N PHE A 218 -10.69 15.11 13.06
CA PHE A 218 -11.84 16.01 13.12
C PHE A 218 -11.83 16.90 14.38
N LEU A 219 -11.32 16.39 15.50
CA LEU A 219 -11.15 17.14 16.75
C LEU A 219 -9.88 18.02 16.76
N SER A 220 -9.09 18.01 15.68
CA SER A 220 -7.95 18.91 15.51
C SER A 220 -8.42 20.37 15.50
N PRO A 221 -7.79 21.29 16.25
CA PRO A 221 -6.42 21.21 16.79
C PRO A 221 -6.29 20.65 18.22
N CYS A 222 -7.38 20.36 18.93
CA CYS A 222 -7.39 19.96 20.35
C CYS A 222 -8.02 18.57 20.58
N PRO A 223 -7.45 17.49 20.00
CA PRO A 223 -7.94 16.14 20.26
C PRO A 223 -7.68 15.70 21.72
N PRO A 224 -8.35 14.63 22.18
CA PRO A 224 -8.04 14.04 23.47
C PRO A 224 -6.57 13.60 23.54
N LEU A 225 -5.94 13.82 24.69
CA LEU A 225 -4.52 13.54 24.94
C LEU A 225 -3.54 14.35 24.06
N HIS A 226 -3.96 15.50 23.50
CA HIS A 226 -3.06 16.42 22.78
C HIS A 226 -1.82 16.76 23.62
N ASP A 227 -0.69 16.99 22.94
CA ASP A 227 0.63 17.25 23.54
C ASP A 227 1.18 16.19 24.51
N THR A 228 0.53 15.02 24.63
CA THR A 228 1.05 13.91 25.43
C THR A 228 1.72 12.85 24.57
N THR A 229 2.84 12.30 25.05
CA THR A 229 3.53 11.18 24.40
C THR A 229 2.63 9.94 24.28
N GLY A 230 1.77 9.70 25.28
CA GLY A 230 0.81 8.59 25.25
C GLY A 230 -0.20 8.71 24.12
N GLY A 231 -0.76 9.92 23.91
CA GLY A 231 -1.65 10.20 22.78
C GLY A 231 -0.97 10.03 21.43
N ALA A 232 0.29 10.48 21.31
CA ALA A 232 1.09 10.32 20.10
C ALA A 232 1.30 8.83 19.74
N ILE A 233 1.68 8.00 20.72
CA ILE A 233 1.89 6.56 20.52
C ILE A 233 0.57 5.87 20.12
N LEU A 234 -0.53 6.24 20.78
CA LEU A 234 -1.85 5.67 20.50
C LEU A 234 -2.32 5.97 19.07
N VAL A 235 -2.29 7.25 18.65
CA VAL A 235 -2.74 7.62 17.30
C VAL A 235 -1.86 7.00 16.23
N ILE A 236 -0.54 7.05 16.38
CA ILE A 236 0.40 6.44 15.41
C ILE A 236 0.22 4.93 15.37
N GLY A 237 0.03 4.29 16.52
CA GLY A 237 -0.20 2.85 16.63
C GLY A 237 -1.47 2.40 15.91
N CYS A 238 -2.61 3.07 16.17
CA CYS A 238 -3.87 2.81 15.47
C CYS A 238 -3.75 3.05 13.97
N TYR A 239 -3.05 4.11 13.58
CA TYR A 239 -2.88 4.49 12.19
C TYR A 239 -2.01 3.47 11.43
N PHE A 240 -0.90 3.04 12.02
CA PHE A 240 -0.05 1.97 11.49
C PHE A 240 -0.79 0.64 11.39
N LEU A 241 -1.56 0.27 12.42
CA LEU A 241 -2.34 -0.96 12.45
C LEU A 241 -3.40 -0.97 11.34
N ALA A 242 -4.11 0.14 11.14
CA ALA A 242 -5.07 0.30 10.05
C ALA A 242 -4.41 0.09 8.68
N TYR A 243 -3.28 0.76 8.41
CA TYR A 243 -2.54 0.59 7.16
C TYR A 243 -2.09 -0.85 6.95
N LEU A 244 -1.50 -1.47 7.99
CA LEU A 244 -1.00 -2.85 7.94
C LEU A 244 -2.12 -3.83 7.57
N ILE A 245 -3.28 -3.72 8.24
CA ILE A 245 -4.40 -4.62 7.99
C ILE A 245 -5.00 -4.37 6.61
N PHE A 246 -5.19 -3.12 6.17
CA PHE A 246 -5.75 -2.88 4.83
C PHE A 246 -4.83 -3.36 3.71
N TYR A 247 -3.51 -3.15 3.82
CA TYR A 247 -2.57 -3.73 2.86
C TYR A 247 -2.63 -5.26 2.86
N TYR A 248 -2.71 -5.88 4.05
CA TYR A 248 -2.84 -7.33 4.17
C TYR A 248 -4.16 -7.86 3.58
N VAL A 249 -5.29 -7.18 3.84
CA VAL A 249 -6.61 -7.51 3.26
C VAL A 249 -6.56 -7.43 1.74
N ARG A 250 -5.95 -6.38 1.17
CA ARG A 250 -5.76 -6.25 -0.28
C ARG A 250 -4.94 -7.40 -0.86
N LEU A 251 -3.84 -7.79 -0.19
CA LEU A 251 -3.00 -8.92 -0.60
C LEU A 251 -3.78 -10.24 -0.60
N VAL A 252 -4.49 -10.54 0.49
CA VAL A 252 -5.26 -11.79 0.63
C VAL A 252 -6.42 -11.85 -0.36
N ILE A 253 -7.13 -10.74 -0.60
CA ILE A 253 -8.17 -10.67 -1.63
C ILE A 253 -7.58 -10.97 -3.01
N GLY A 254 -6.44 -10.36 -3.35
CA GLY A 254 -5.74 -10.61 -4.61
C GLY A 254 -5.35 -12.08 -4.79
N ASN A 255 -4.76 -12.69 -3.76
CA ASN A 255 -4.38 -14.11 -3.77
C ASN A 255 -5.58 -15.03 -3.92
N ARG A 256 -6.69 -14.74 -3.23
CA ARG A 256 -7.90 -15.54 -3.30
C ARG A 256 -8.56 -15.46 -4.68
N ILE A 257 -8.71 -14.26 -5.24
CA ILE A 257 -9.25 -14.09 -6.60
C ILE A 257 -8.36 -14.83 -7.60
N ARG A 258 -7.04 -14.76 -7.46
CA ARG A 258 -6.11 -15.47 -8.35
C ARG A 258 -6.30 -16.99 -8.33
N GLN A 259 -6.50 -17.57 -7.16
CA GLN A 259 -6.56 -19.03 -6.98
C GLN A 259 -7.96 -19.62 -7.23
N GLU A 260 -9.02 -18.95 -6.79
CA GLU A 260 -10.40 -19.47 -6.86
C GLU A 260 -11.20 -18.91 -8.05
N TYR A 261 -10.80 -17.77 -8.64
CA TYR A 261 -11.49 -17.14 -9.76
C TYR A 261 -10.61 -17.16 -11.00
N GLN A 262 -10.56 -18.33 -11.64
CA GLN A 262 -9.76 -18.62 -12.85
C GLN A 262 -10.19 -17.86 -14.12
N ARG A 263 -10.87 -16.71 -14.00
CA ARG A 263 -11.15 -15.82 -15.13
C ARG A 263 -9.99 -14.84 -15.33
N ASN A 264 -9.51 -14.74 -16.56
CA ASN A 264 -8.41 -13.84 -16.98
C ASN A 264 -8.61 -12.36 -16.60
N SER A 265 -9.85 -11.93 -16.33
CA SER A 265 -10.20 -10.54 -15.95
C SER A 265 -10.38 -10.30 -14.45
N GLY A 266 -10.27 -11.31 -13.58
CA GLY A 266 -10.54 -11.16 -12.14
C GLY A 266 -9.64 -10.12 -11.44
N LEU A 267 -8.32 -10.22 -11.65
CA LEU A 267 -7.35 -9.28 -11.06
C LEU A 267 -7.45 -7.88 -11.67
N PHE A 268 -7.86 -7.78 -12.95
CA PHE A 268 -8.04 -6.49 -13.62
C PHE A 268 -9.13 -5.67 -12.95
N TRP A 269 -10.29 -6.29 -12.69
CA TRP A 269 -11.40 -5.63 -12.01
C TRP A 269 -11.11 -5.31 -10.54
N LEU A 270 -10.31 -6.12 -9.85
CA LEU A 270 -9.82 -5.77 -8.52
C LEU A 270 -8.96 -4.49 -8.56
N GLY A 271 -8.03 -4.41 -9.51
CA GLY A 271 -7.22 -3.20 -9.74
C GLY A 271 -8.07 -1.99 -10.09
N ALA A 272 -9.01 -2.13 -11.02
CA ALA A 272 -9.95 -1.07 -11.40
C ALA A 272 -10.80 -0.60 -10.21
N ALA A 273 -11.36 -1.53 -9.43
CA ALA A 273 -12.11 -1.22 -8.22
C ALA A 273 -11.24 -0.46 -7.20
N SER A 274 -9.97 -0.85 -7.02
CA SER A 274 -9.07 -0.11 -6.15
C SER A 274 -8.82 1.33 -6.60
N GLN A 275 -8.64 1.57 -7.90
CA GLN A 275 -8.45 2.94 -8.41
C GLN A 275 -9.71 3.78 -8.35
N MET A 276 -10.86 3.19 -8.64
CA MET A 276 -12.13 3.89 -8.44
C MET A 276 -12.33 4.25 -6.96
N GLY A 277 -11.98 3.34 -6.05
CA GLY A 277 -12.07 3.58 -4.61
C GLY A 277 -11.17 4.74 -4.17
N SER A 278 -9.91 4.79 -4.62
CA SER A 278 -9.00 5.88 -4.26
C SER A 278 -9.49 7.24 -4.78
N LEU A 279 -10.05 7.30 -6.00
CA LEU A 279 -10.68 8.53 -6.53
C LEU A 279 -11.89 8.96 -5.69
N VAL A 280 -12.78 8.02 -5.37
CA VAL A 280 -13.98 8.27 -4.54
C VAL A 280 -13.61 8.70 -3.13
N GLY A 281 -12.48 8.25 -2.58
CA GLY A 281 -11.98 8.73 -1.30
C GLY A 281 -11.26 10.09 -1.39
N ALA A 282 -10.42 10.30 -2.40
CA ALA A 282 -9.56 11.46 -2.50
C ALA A 282 -10.32 12.74 -2.90
N ILE A 283 -11.24 12.67 -3.88
CA ILE A 283 -11.94 13.86 -4.39
C ILE A 283 -12.79 14.52 -3.28
N PRO A 284 -13.68 13.79 -2.58
CA PRO A 284 -14.47 14.40 -1.50
C PRO A 284 -13.58 14.91 -0.37
N MET A 285 -12.53 14.17 0.00
CA MET A 285 -11.63 14.59 1.07
C MET A 285 -10.82 15.84 0.68
N TYR A 286 -10.43 15.98 -0.59
CA TYR A 286 -9.81 17.20 -1.09
C TYR A 286 -10.74 18.41 -0.92
N ILE A 287 -12.02 18.26 -1.28
CA ILE A 287 -13.03 19.31 -1.11
C ILE A 287 -13.20 19.64 0.38
N LEU A 288 -13.32 18.61 1.23
CA LEU A 288 -13.52 18.79 2.67
C LEU A 288 -12.34 19.49 3.36
N VAL A 289 -11.12 19.11 2.97
CA VAL A 289 -9.89 19.62 3.55
C VAL A 289 -9.55 21.02 3.01
N ASN A 290 -9.53 21.22 1.70
CA ASN A 290 -8.99 22.45 1.10
C ASN A 290 -10.05 23.52 0.79
N ILE A 291 -11.30 23.13 0.52
CA ILE A 291 -12.36 24.09 0.15
C ILE A 291 -13.20 24.44 1.36
N SER A 292 -13.80 23.44 2.03
CA SER A 292 -14.62 23.73 3.22
C SER A 292 -13.81 24.04 4.47
N ASN A 293 -12.49 23.82 4.46
CA ASN A 293 -11.60 24.01 5.61
C ASN A 293 -12.14 23.33 6.88
N LEU A 294 -12.73 22.14 6.71
CA LEU A 294 -13.41 21.41 7.79
C LEU A 294 -12.40 20.98 8.86
N PHE A 295 -11.20 20.63 8.43
CA PHE A 295 -10.09 20.24 9.29
C PHE A 295 -9.18 21.45 9.54
N LYS A 296 -8.87 21.72 10.81
CA LYS A 296 -7.99 22.83 11.20
C LYS A 296 -6.61 22.30 11.54
N SER A 297 -5.59 22.76 10.82
CA SER A 297 -4.20 22.38 11.06
C SER A 297 -3.67 23.06 12.31
N ARG A 298 -2.82 22.33 13.06
CA ARG A 298 -2.06 22.91 14.18
C ARG A 298 -0.71 23.41 13.67
N TYR A 299 -0.48 24.72 13.74
CA TYR A 299 0.80 25.32 13.42
C TYR A 299 1.70 25.37 14.66
N PRO A 300 3.03 25.23 14.50
CA PRO A 300 3.96 25.43 15.60
C PRO A 300 3.89 26.88 16.11
N CYS A 301 4.24 27.07 17.39
CA CYS A 301 4.32 28.39 18.02
C CYS A 301 2.98 29.14 18.15
N GLN A 302 1.84 28.45 17.98
CA GLN A 302 0.50 29.00 18.24
C GLN A 302 -0.21 28.25 19.37
N SER A 303 -0.85 28.99 20.28
CA SER A 303 -1.69 28.44 21.34
C SER A 303 -3.12 28.23 20.83
N TYR A 304 -3.59 26.98 20.82
CA TYR A 304 -4.96 26.64 20.42
C TYR A 304 -5.83 26.20 21.60
N CYS A 305 -5.27 25.35 22.46
CA CYS A 305 -5.98 24.71 23.56
C CYS A 305 -5.66 25.46 24.85
N ILE A 306 -6.26 26.65 25.02
CA ILE A 306 -6.26 27.36 26.29
C ILE A 306 -7.38 26.73 27.11
N ASN A 307 -7.04 26.07 28.22
CA ASN A 307 -8.02 25.65 29.22
C ASN A 307 -8.60 26.87 29.93
#